data_AF-H0J141-F1
#
_entry.id   AF-H0J141-F1
#
_cell.length_a   1.000
_cell.length_b   1.000
_cell.length_c   1.000
_cell.angle_alpha   90.00
_cell.angle_beta   90.00
_cell.angle_gamma   90.00
#
_symmetry.space_group_name_H-M   'P 1'
#
loop_
_entity.id
_entity.type
_entity.pdbx_description
1 polymer ?
#
loop_
_entity_poly.entity_id
_entity_poly.type
_entity_poly.pdbx_seq_one_letter_code
_entity_poly.pdbx_strand_id
1 'polypeptide(L)'
;MESQQQGAALVVVMALLASALMIGVVSMQTALVDERLASNYRAATLAQMRAEIAASQAITRFNSLAWDDPPLVSNERSIHWEDYASHSATTILDSGCPQKSCLLIPVEREGQPWVMALGAVIQITESGAEALLAQSLPIFIRLEEIESNEEVITPPTNATVIWH
;
A
#
# COMPACT_ATOMS: atom_id res chain seq x y z
N MET A 1 -16.94 59.90 -37.63
CA MET A 1 -16.95 58.42 -37.83
C MET A 1 -16.15 57.75 -36.71
N GLU A 2 -16.49 57.97 -35.43
CA GLU A 2 -15.65 57.51 -34.28
C GLU A 2 -16.37 56.55 -33.31
N SER A 3 -17.69 56.39 -33.39
CA SER A 3 -18.44 55.55 -32.43
C SER A 3 -18.43 54.04 -32.72
N GLN A 4 -18.04 53.62 -33.93
CA GLN A 4 -18.14 52.21 -34.35
C GLN A 4 -16.93 51.35 -33.94
N GLN A 5 -15.78 51.97 -33.61
CA GLN A 5 -14.56 51.26 -33.18
C GLN A 5 -14.57 50.88 -31.69
N GLN A 6 -15.26 51.64 -30.84
CA GLN A 6 -15.31 51.38 -29.39
C GLN A 6 -16.09 50.10 -29.05
N GLY A 7 -17.11 49.73 -29.84
CA GLY A 7 -17.86 48.48 -29.64
C GLY A 7 -17.06 47.22 -29.99
N ALA A 8 -16.21 47.28 -31.03
CA ALA A 8 -15.40 46.14 -31.46
C ALA A 8 -14.27 45.82 -30.46
N ALA A 9 -13.66 46.85 -29.86
CA ALA A 9 -12.60 46.66 -28.87
C ALA A 9 -13.09 45.90 -27.62
N LEU A 10 -14.31 46.18 -27.15
CA LEU A 10 -14.91 45.47 -26.02
C LEU A 10 -15.11 43.98 -26.30
N VAL A 11 -15.59 43.63 -27.50
CA VAL A 11 -15.82 42.24 -27.90
C VAL A 11 -14.50 41.48 -27.99
N VAL A 12 -13.45 42.09 -28.53
CA VAL A 12 -12.12 41.48 -28.61
C VAL A 12 -11.55 41.25 -27.21
N VAL A 13 -11.64 42.23 -26.31
CA VAL A 13 -11.17 42.08 -24.92
C VAL A 13 -11.96 40.99 -24.18
N MET A 14 -13.29 40.95 -24.34
CA MET A 14 -14.13 39.88 -23.78
C MET A 14 -13.73 38.51 -24.32
N ALA A 15 -13.47 38.38 -25.63
CA ALA A 15 -13.03 37.13 -26.22
C ALA A 15 -11.66 36.68 -25.68
N LEU A 16 -10.71 37.62 -25.55
CA LEU A 16 -9.40 37.35 -24.98
C LEU A 16 -9.49 36.96 -23.50
N LEU A 17 -10.27 37.68 -22.69
CA LEU A 17 -10.52 37.34 -21.28
C LEU A 17 -11.20 35.98 -21.14
N ALA A 18 -12.18 35.68 -21.99
CA ALA A 18 -12.85 34.38 -21.99
C ALA A 18 -11.88 33.25 -22.33
N SER A 19 -11.00 33.44 -23.33
CA SER A 19 -9.96 32.46 -23.65
C SER A 19 -8.94 32.29 -22.52
N ALA A 20 -8.48 33.38 -21.90
CA ALA A 20 -7.54 33.34 -20.78
C ALA A 20 -8.15 32.65 -19.55
N LEU A 21 -9.43 32.92 -19.26
CA LEU A 21 -10.17 32.26 -18.19
C LEU A 21 -10.31 30.76 -18.45
N MET A 22 -10.68 30.35 -19.68
CA MET A 22 -10.77 28.94 -20.02
C MET A 22 -9.42 28.23 -19.83
N ILE A 23 -8.32 28.85 -20.27
CA ILE A 23 -6.97 28.30 -20.08
C ILE A 23 -6.65 28.17 -18.58
N GLY A 24 -7.00 29.17 -17.77
CA GLY A 24 -6.80 29.14 -16.32
C GLY A 24 -7.63 28.06 -15.60
N VAL A 25 -8.86 27.82 -16.04
CA VAL A 25 -9.70 26.75 -15.48
C VAL A 25 -9.14 25.38 -15.85
N VAL A 26 -8.70 25.19 -17.09
CA VAL A 26 -8.10 23.92 -17.54
C VAL A 26 -6.81 23.64 -16.78
N SER A 27 -5.93 24.63 -16.56
CA SER A 27 -4.69 24.43 -15.81
C SER A 27 -4.96 24.03 -14.35
N MET A 28 -5.95 24.64 -13.71
CA MET A 28 -6.36 24.27 -12.34
C MET A 28 -6.91 22.84 -12.27
N GLN A 29 -7.72 22.44 -13.25
CA GLN A 29 -8.24 21.07 -13.30
C GLN A 29 -7.11 20.04 -13.46
N THR A 30 -6.14 20.31 -14.34
CA THR A 30 -4.97 19.43 -14.50
C THR A 30 -4.17 19.31 -13.20
N ALA A 31 -3.93 20.43 -12.51
CA ALA A 31 -3.21 20.42 -11.24
C ALA A 31 -3.91 19.57 -10.16
N LEU A 32 -5.25 19.63 -10.09
CA LEU A 32 -6.03 18.80 -9.16
C LEU A 32 -5.95 17.30 -9.50
N VAL A 33 -5.87 16.96 -10.79
CA VAL A 33 -5.67 15.57 -11.22
C VAL A 33 -4.28 15.09 -10.82
N ASP A 34 -3.25 15.88 -11.09
CA ASP A 34 -1.87 15.56 -10.74
C ASP A 34 -1.69 15.37 -9.22
N GLU A 35 -2.33 16.22 -8.42
CA GLU A 35 -2.32 16.08 -6.95
C GLU A 35 -2.95 14.75 -6.49
N ARG A 36 -4.10 14.38 -7.06
CA ARG A 36 -4.76 13.11 -6.73
C ARG A 36 -3.92 11.91 -7.13
N LEU A 37 -3.27 11.96 -8.30
CA LEU A 37 -2.35 10.91 -8.74
C LEU A 37 -1.16 10.81 -7.79
N ALA A 38 -0.51 11.93 -7.46
CA ALA A 38 0.61 11.95 -6.53
C ALA A 38 0.21 11.41 -5.14
N SER A 39 -0.99 11.74 -4.67
CA SER A 39 -1.54 11.21 -3.42
C SER A 39 -1.75 9.70 -3.47
N ASN A 40 -2.34 9.18 -4.55
CA ASN A 40 -2.55 7.74 -4.74
C ASN A 40 -1.22 6.98 -4.82
N TYR A 41 -0.25 7.49 -5.58
CA TYR A 41 1.09 6.89 -5.64
C TYR A 41 1.77 6.88 -4.28
N ARG A 42 1.68 7.99 -3.53
CA ARG A 42 2.22 8.05 -2.18
C ARG A 42 1.58 7.00 -1.27
N ALA A 43 0.25 6.84 -1.31
CA ALA A 43 -0.44 5.84 -0.50
C ALA A 43 -0.02 4.40 -0.86
N ALA A 44 0.10 4.09 -2.15
CA ALA A 44 0.56 2.78 -2.62
C ALA A 44 2.01 2.49 -2.18
N THR A 45 2.93 3.45 -2.34
CA THR A 45 4.33 3.29 -1.91
C THR A 45 4.44 3.11 -0.39
N LEU A 46 3.65 3.87 0.38
CA LEU A 46 3.62 3.71 1.83
C LEU A 46 3.08 2.33 2.24
N ALA A 47 2.05 1.82 1.56
CA ALA A 47 1.56 0.47 1.80
C ALA A 47 2.65 -0.57 1.50
N GLN A 48 3.36 -0.44 0.36
CA GLN A 48 4.44 -1.36 0.00
C GLN A 48 5.59 -1.34 1.01
N MET A 49 6.05 -0.15 1.42
CA MET A 49 7.07 -0.03 2.46
C MET A 49 6.64 -0.67 3.79
N ARG A 50 5.37 -0.59 4.14
CA ARG A 50 4.83 -1.24 5.36
C ARG A 50 4.88 -2.76 5.25
N ALA A 51 4.61 -3.31 4.07
CA ALA A 51 4.79 -4.72 3.79
C ALA A 51 6.26 -5.13 3.89
N GLU A 52 7.20 -4.32 3.40
CA GLU A 52 8.65 -4.57 3.54
C GLU A 52 9.10 -4.56 5.00
N ILE A 53 8.57 -3.64 5.82
CA ILE A 53 8.82 -3.64 7.27
C ILE A 53 8.28 -4.93 7.89
N ALA A 54 7.05 -5.33 7.54
CA ALA A 54 6.49 -6.59 8.01
C ALA A 54 7.31 -7.81 7.59
N ALA A 55 7.81 -7.81 6.35
CA ALA A 55 8.66 -8.85 5.81
C ALA A 55 9.99 -8.96 6.58
N SER A 56 10.63 -7.83 6.87
CA SER A 56 11.87 -7.82 7.65
C SER A 56 11.67 -8.38 9.07
N GLN A 57 10.52 -8.09 9.68
CA GLN A 57 10.18 -8.60 11.01
C GLN A 57 9.77 -10.06 10.98
N ALA A 58 9.17 -10.55 9.90
CA ALA A 58 8.82 -11.95 9.72
C ALA A 58 10.05 -12.87 9.81
N ILE A 59 11.18 -12.47 9.22
CA ILE A 59 12.45 -13.22 9.32
C ILE A 59 12.89 -13.33 10.79
N THR A 60 12.80 -12.23 11.53
CA THR A 60 13.22 -12.20 12.95
C THR A 60 12.28 -12.99 13.85
N ARG A 61 10.98 -13.00 13.52
CA ARG A 61 9.91 -13.59 14.35
C ARG A 61 9.49 -14.99 13.91
N PHE A 62 10.11 -15.56 12.88
CA PHE A 62 9.67 -16.81 12.24
C PHE A 62 9.41 -17.96 13.22
N ASN A 63 10.33 -18.18 14.16
CA ASN A 63 10.23 -19.27 15.15
C ASN A 63 9.18 -19.00 16.25
N SER A 64 8.69 -17.76 16.35
CA SER A 64 7.68 -17.33 17.34
C SER A 64 6.28 -17.16 16.74
N LEU A 65 6.13 -17.37 15.44
CA LEU A 65 4.85 -17.30 14.76
C LEU A 65 3.95 -18.48 15.15
N ALA A 66 2.65 -18.21 15.30
CA ALA A 66 1.65 -19.23 15.59
C ALA A 66 1.20 -19.89 14.28
N TRP A 67 1.64 -21.13 14.04
CA TRP A 67 1.31 -21.92 12.84
C TRP A 67 0.02 -22.74 12.99
N ASP A 68 -0.85 -22.36 13.92
CA ASP A 68 -2.12 -23.05 14.15
C ASP A 68 -3.16 -22.63 13.10
N ASP A 69 -3.58 -23.57 12.26
CA ASP A 69 -4.57 -23.39 11.18
C ASP A 69 -4.23 -22.24 10.20
N PRO A 70 -3.08 -22.31 9.50
CA PRO A 70 -2.68 -21.26 8.58
C PRO A 70 -3.65 -21.20 7.39
N PRO A 71 -4.16 -20.00 7.01
CA PRO A 71 -5.07 -19.89 5.89
C PRO A 71 -4.38 -20.29 4.59
N LEU A 72 -5.13 -21.03 3.75
CA LEU A 72 -4.67 -21.46 2.44
C LEU A 72 -4.73 -20.29 1.45
N VAL A 73 -3.59 -19.93 0.88
CA VAL A 73 -3.48 -18.93 -0.18
C VAL A 73 -3.42 -19.66 -1.53
N SER A 74 -4.54 -19.69 -2.24
CA SER A 74 -4.66 -20.30 -3.57
C SER A 74 -4.62 -19.28 -4.72
N ASN A 75 -5.00 -18.03 -4.46
CA ASN A 75 -4.98 -16.94 -5.43
C ASN A 75 -4.51 -15.65 -4.75
N GLU A 76 -3.44 -15.06 -5.28
CA GLU A 76 -2.86 -13.85 -4.71
C GLU A 76 -3.71 -12.61 -4.98
N ARG A 77 -4.57 -12.65 -6.01
CA ARG A 77 -5.48 -11.54 -6.34
C ARG A 77 -6.67 -11.42 -5.40
N SER A 78 -6.94 -12.43 -4.57
CA SER A 78 -8.00 -12.39 -3.56
C SER A 78 -7.49 -12.04 -2.16
N ILE A 79 -6.26 -11.54 -2.06
CA ILE A 79 -5.69 -11.13 -0.78
C ILE A 79 -6.14 -9.69 -0.48
N HIS A 80 -7.09 -9.58 0.45
CA HIS A 80 -7.56 -8.31 0.99
C HIS A 80 -7.09 -8.12 2.42
N TRP A 81 -6.72 -6.90 2.77
CA TRP A 81 -6.23 -6.58 4.11
C TRP A 81 -7.20 -7.04 5.21
N GLU A 82 -8.50 -6.79 5.04
CA GLU A 82 -9.54 -7.04 6.05
C GLU A 82 -9.69 -8.53 6.40
N ASP A 83 -9.50 -9.41 5.41
CA ASP A 83 -9.63 -10.86 5.56
C ASP A 83 -8.54 -11.42 6.48
N TYR A 84 -7.33 -10.84 6.42
CA TYR A 84 -6.19 -11.29 7.21
C TYR A 84 -6.02 -10.48 8.49
N ALA A 85 -6.35 -9.19 8.51
CA ALA A 85 -6.19 -8.34 9.68
C ALA A 85 -7.02 -8.82 10.89
N SER A 86 -8.12 -9.52 10.65
CA SER A 86 -9.00 -10.09 11.67
C SER A 86 -8.69 -11.55 12.03
N HIS A 87 -7.74 -12.18 11.33
CA HIS A 87 -7.44 -13.60 11.49
C HIS A 87 -6.65 -13.87 12.78
N SER A 88 -6.85 -15.03 13.40
CA SER A 88 -6.23 -15.35 14.70
C SER A 88 -4.73 -15.59 14.63
N ALA A 89 -4.22 -16.14 13.52
CA ALA A 89 -2.80 -16.35 13.28
C ALA A 89 -2.05 -15.06 12.88
N THR A 90 -2.76 -13.96 12.70
CA THR A 90 -2.18 -12.67 12.32
C THR A 90 -1.46 -12.01 13.47
N THR A 91 -0.25 -11.55 13.19
CA THR A 91 0.48 -10.63 14.05
C THR A 91 0.48 -9.25 13.40
N ILE A 92 -0.17 -8.30 14.08
CA ILE A 92 -0.12 -6.88 13.72
C ILE A 92 1.10 -6.26 14.40
N LEU A 93 1.93 -5.57 13.62
CA LEU A 93 3.13 -4.94 14.11
C LEU A 93 2.86 -3.52 14.61
N ASP A 94 3.22 -3.27 15.87
CA ASP A 94 3.17 -1.93 16.47
C ASP A 94 4.51 -1.17 16.28
N SER A 95 5.65 -1.85 16.37
CA SER A 95 6.96 -1.21 16.30
C SER A 95 7.35 -0.89 14.86
N GLY A 96 7.57 0.39 14.56
CA GLY A 96 8.00 0.86 13.23
C GLY A 96 6.88 0.98 12.20
N CYS A 97 5.63 0.70 12.58
CA CYS A 97 4.48 0.72 11.69
C CYS A 97 3.38 1.65 12.20
N PRO A 98 3.14 2.80 11.53
CA PRO A 98 2.11 3.74 11.96
C PRO A 98 0.72 3.09 11.91
N GLN A 99 -0.10 3.31 12.93
CA GLN A 99 -1.53 2.91 12.92
C GLN A 99 -1.74 1.42 12.61
N LYS A 100 -0.92 0.52 13.16
CA LYS A 100 -1.17 -0.94 13.10
C LYS A 100 -1.37 -1.47 11.67
N SER A 101 -0.63 -0.90 10.75
CA SER A 101 -0.85 -1.04 9.31
C SER A 101 0.16 -1.96 8.62
N CYS A 102 0.84 -2.77 9.42
CA CYS A 102 1.77 -3.80 8.99
C CYS A 102 1.32 -5.12 9.61
N LEU A 103 1.18 -6.12 8.77
CA LEU A 103 0.64 -7.42 9.13
C LEU A 103 1.60 -8.50 8.65
N LEU A 104 1.82 -9.49 9.50
CA LEU A 104 2.46 -10.74 9.14
C LEU A 104 1.57 -11.91 9.58
N ILE A 105 1.44 -12.92 8.74
CA ILE A 105 0.60 -14.08 8.99
C ILE A 105 1.23 -15.33 8.37
N PRO A 106 1.30 -16.46 9.08
CA PRO A 106 1.70 -17.72 8.46
C PRO A 106 0.56 -18.21 7.56
N VAL A 107 0.91 -18.65 6.36
CA VAL A 107 -0.03 -19.12 5.34
C VAL A 107 0.48 -20.40 4.72
N GLU A 108 -0.44 -21.21 4.21
CA GLU A 108 -0.10 -22.35 3.39
C GLU A 108 -0.30 -21.99 1.91
N ARG A 109 0.77 -22.12 1.11
CA ARG A 109 0.74 -21.88 -0.34
C ARG A 109 1.35 -23.09 -1.03
N GLU A 110 0.61 -23.66 -1.97
CA GLU A 110 1.06 -24.82 -2.77
C GLU A 110 1.53 -26.01 -1.90
N GLY A 111 0.89 -26.22 -0.74
CA GLY A 111 1.25 -27.28 0.21
C GLY A 111 2.56 -27.04 0.96
N GLN A 112 3.03 -25.79 1.01
CA GLN A 112 4.24 -25.39 1.72
C GLN A 112 3.94 -24.26 2.72
N PRO A 113 4.64 -24.21 3.86
CA PRO A 113 4.51 -23.13 4.83
C PRO A 113 5.23 -21.87 4.33
N TRP A 114 4.53 -20.74 4.36
CA TRP A 114 5.06 -19.41 4.05
C TRP A 114 4.64 -18.43 5.13
N VAL A 115 5.36 -17.33 5.25
CA VAL A 115 4.89 -16.15 5.97
C VAL A 115 4.54 -15.09 4.95
N MET A 116 3.30 -14.63 4.98
CA MET A 116 2.83 -13.53 4.17
C MET A 116 2.93 -12.23 4.96
N ALA A 117 3.56 -11.24 4.35
CA ALA A 117 3.64 -9.88 4.87
C ALA A 117 2.78 -8.94 3.99
N LEU A 118 1.97 -8.11 4.64
CA LEU A 118 1.13 -7.11 4.00
C LEU A 118 1.28 -5.77 4.71
N GLY A 119 1.12 -4.70 3.93
CA GLY A 119 1.05 -3.35 4.42
C GLY A 119 -0.22 -2.66 3.93
N ALA A 120 -0.76 -1.80 4.77
CA ALA A 120 -1.93 -1.00 4.45
C ALA A 120 -1.66 0.47 4.75
N VAL A 121 -2.45 1.38 4.17
CA VAL A 121 -2.58 2.76 4.64
C VAL A 121 -3.99 2.93 5.18
N ILE A 122 -4.09 3.12 6.49
CA ILE A 122 -5.36 3.28 7.19
C ILE A 122 -5.50 4.76 7.57
N GLN A 123 -6.70 5.31 7.45
CA GLN A 123 -7.02 6.65 7.92
C GLN A 123 -8.17 6.57 8.91
N ILE A 124 -8.00 7.20 10.07
CA ILE A 124 -9.07 7.34 11.05
C ILE A 124 -9.91 8.54 10.60
N THR A 125 -11.17 8.27 10.28
CA THR A 125 -12.15 9.31 9.89
C THR A 125 -12.58 10.12 11.11
N GLU A 126 -13.24 11.26 10.89
CA GLU A 126 -13.78 12.10 11.97
C GLU A 126 -14.78 11.35 12.86
N SER A 127 -15.41 10.30 12.33
CA SER A 127 -16.32 9.41 13.07
C SER A 127 -15.61 8.40 13.98
N GLY A 128 -14.27 8.33 13.92
CA GLY A 128 -13.46 7.32 14.59
C GLY A 128 -13.37 5.99 13.84
N ALA A 129 -14.08 5.83 12.72
CA ALA A 129 -13.97 4.64 11.88
C ALA A 129 -12.65 4.62 11.10
N GLU A 130 -12.03 3.45 11.01
CA GLU A 130 -10.84 3.19 10.18
C GLU A 130 -11.26 2.97 8.71
N ALA A 131 -10.61 3.68 7.80
CA ALA A 131 -10.79 3.55 6.36
C ALA A 131 -9.48 3.09 5.72
N LEU A 132 -9.54 2.01 4.93
CA LEU A 132 -8.42 1.55 4.12
C LEU A 132 -8.27 2.46 2.89
N LEU A 133 -7.15 3.16 2.79
CA LEU A 133 -6.81 4.03 1.65
C LEU A 133 -6.01 3.30 0.57
N ALA A 134 -5.13 2.39 0.98
CA ALA A 134 -4.31 1.60 0.07
C ALA A 134 -3.85 0.30 0.74
N GLN A 135 -3.62 -0.74 -0.06
CA GLN A 135 -2.96 -1.97 0.37
C GLN A 135 -1.76 -2.26 -0.53
N SER A 136 -0.76 -2.95 0.02
CA SER A 136 0.39 -3.44 -0.71
C SER A 136 0.05 -4.68 -1.52
N LEU A 137 0.99 -5.08 -2.38
CA LEU A 137 1.03 -6.47 -2.82
C LEU A 137 1.59 -7.35 -1.69
N PRO A 138 1.19 -8.62 -1.61
CA PRO A 138 1.72 -9.55 -0.61
C PRO A 138 3.18 -9.85 -0.89
N ILE A 139 3.96 -9.95 0.18
CA ILE A 139 5.34 -10.45 0.14
C ILE A 139 5.34 -11.80 0.83
N PHE A 140 5.79 -12.85 0.13
CA PHE A 140 5.88 -14.19 0.69
C PHE A 140 7.32 -14.51 1.06
N ILE A 141 7.48 -15.03 2.27
CA ILE A 141 8.79 -15.34 2.84
C ILE A 141 8.77 -16.78 3.31
N ARG A 142 9.76 -17.54 2.88
CA ARG A 142 10.02 -18.88 3.37
C ARG A 142 11.46 -18.95 3.85
N LEU A 143 11.67 -19.48 5.04
CA LEU A 143 13.01 -19.76 5.56
C LEU A 143 13.35 -21.20 5.22
N GLU A 144 14.54 -21.38 4.66
CA GLU A 144 15.08 -22.71 4.40
C GLU A 144 16.01 -23.05 5.55
N GLU A 145 15.67 -24.07 6.33
CA GLU A 145 16.58 -24.64 7.30
C GLU A 145 17.67 -25.41 6.55
N ILE A 146 18.92 -24.98 6.72
CA ILE A 146 20.06 -25.80 6.34
C ILE A 146 20.24 -26.79 7.49
N GLU A 147 20.07 -28.09 7.24
CA GLU A 147 20.45 -29.14 8.18
C GLU A 147 21.96 -29.04 8.46
N SER A 148 22.35 -28.23 9.44
CA SER A 148 23.68 -28.33 10.03
C SER A 148 23.65 -29.43 11.06
N ASN A 149 24.46 -30.48 10.85
CA ASN A 149 24.64 -31.65 11.71
C ASN A 149 25.17 -31.36 13.13
N GLU A 150 25.03 -30.14 13.64
CA GLU A 150 25.43 -29.74 14.99
C GLU A 150 24.31 -28.95 15.64
N GLU A 151 24.02 -29.32 16.88
CA GLU A 151 23.04 -28.75 17.82
C GLU A 151 23.41 -27.31 18.19
N VAL A 152 23.37 -26.42 17.20
CA VAL A 152 23.51 -24.98 17.36
C VAL A 152 22.28 -24.35 16.74
N ILE A 153 21.42 -23.78 17.57
CA ILE A 153 20.28 -22.96 17.15
C ILE A 153 20.86 -21.71 16.47
N THR A 154 21.18 -21.83 15.18
CA THR A 154 21.58 -20.71 14.33
C THR A 154 20.32 -20.12 13.70
N PRO A 155 20.24 -18.79 13.53
CA PRO A 155 19.16 -18.20 12.76
C PRO A 155 19.20 -18.76 11.32
N PRO A 156 18.03 -18.96 10.70
CA PRO A 156 17.93 -19.52 9.36
C PRO A 156 18.84 -18.76 8.40
N THR A 157 19.75 -19.50 7.76
CA THR A 157 20.88 -18.94 7.00
C THR A 157 20.48 -18.54 5.59
N ASN A 158 19.30 -18.97 5.11
CA ASN A 158 18.77 -18.61 3.80
C ASN A 158 17.25 -18.30 3.87
N ALA A 159 16.86 -17.19 3.25
CA ALA A 159 15.48 -16.74 3.18
C ALA A 159 15.09 -16.56 1.71
N THR A 160 14.08 -17.31 1.26
CA THR A 160 13.45 -17.09 -0.04
C THR A 160 12.37 -16.05 0.11
N VAL A 161 12.54 -14.90 -0.54
CA VAL A 161 11.56 -13.82 -0.57
C VAL A 161 11.02 -13.70 -1.99
N ILE A 162 9.71 -13.79 -2.12
CA ILE A 162 9.00 -13.62 -3.38
C ILE A 162 8.18 -12.34 -3.31
N TRP A 163 8.54 -11.40 -4.17
CA TRP A 163 7.81 -10.16 -4.44
C TRP A 163 6.79 -10.41 -5.55
N HIS A 164 5.62 -9.81 -5.49
CA HIS A 164 4.64 -9.78 -6.58
C HIS A 164 4.35 -8.34 -6.98
#